data_AF-A0A914XC56-F1
#
_entry.id   AF-A0A914XC56-F1
#
_cell.length_a   1.000
_cell.length_b   1.000
_cell.length_c   1.000
_cell.angle_alpha   90.00
_cell.angle_beta   90.00
_cell.angle_gamma   90.00
#
_symmetry.space_group_name_H-M   'P 1'
#
loop_
_entity.id
_entity.type
_entity.pdbx_description
1 polymer ?
#
loop_
_entity_poly.entity_id
_entity_poly.type
_entity_poly.pdbx_seq_one_letter_code
_entity_poly.pdbx_strand_id
1 'polypeptide(L)' 'MSCIHYKFRASLEYKTLTFDGLHISVADLKREICEKENIKAESFDLVMN' A
#
# COMPACT_ATOMS: atom_id res chain seq x y z
N MET A 1 2.92 3.25 -16.57
CA MET A 1 2.36 3.30 -15.21
C MET A 1 1.81 1.94 -14.87
N SER A 2 2.32 1.37 -13.79
CA SER A 2 1.81 0.12 -13.24
C SER A 2 0.86 0.45 -12.09
N CYS A 3 -0.11 -0.43 -11.81
CA CYS A 3 -1.03 -0.23 -10.69
C CYS A 3 -1.17 -1.50 -9.85
N ILE A 4 -1.32 -1.30 -8.54
CA ILE A 4 -1.62 -2.34 -7.57
C ILE A 4 -2.99 -2.05 -6.97
N HIS A 5 -3.85 -3.06 -7.04
CA HIS A 5 -5.16 -3.04 -6.41
C HIS A 5 -5.05 -3.74 -5.06
N TYR A 6 -5.35 -3.03 -3.99
CA TYR A 6 -5.28 -3.54 -2.62
C TYR A 6 -6.55 -3.17 -1.85
N LYS A 7 -6.84 -3.88 -0.77
CA LYS A 7 -7.88 -3.48 0.18
C LYS A 7 -7.42 -3.77 1.59
N PHE A 8 -7.86 -2.95 2.53
CA PHE A 8 -7.69 -3.26 3.94
C PHE A 8 -8.70 -4.32 4.36
N ARG A 9 -8.29 -5.22 5.25
CA ARG A 9 -9.21 -6.23 5.81
C ARG A 9 -10.44 -5.61 6.50
N ALA A 10 -10.28 -4.41 7.05
CA ALA A 10 -11.35 -3.67 7.70
C ALA A 10 -12.24 -2.86 6.72
N SER A 11 -11.94 -2.86 5.42
CA SER A 11 -12.70 -2.13 4.40
C SER A 11 -13.25 -3.08 3.33
N LEU A 12 -14.41 -2.74 2.79
CA LEU A 12 -15.00 -3.41 1.62
C LEU A 12 -14.54 -2.79 0.30
N GLU A 13 -13.92 -1.60 0.36
CA GLU A 13 -13.49 -0.85 -0.81
C GLU A 13 -12.07 -1.23 -1.22
N TYR A 14 -11.89 -1.43 -2.52
CA TYR A 14 -10.56 -1.55 -3.11
C TYR A 14 -9.98 -0.17 -3.38
N LYS A 15 -8.69 -0.06 -3.16
CA LYS A 15 -7.89 1.12 -3.43
C LYS A 15 -6.86 0.77 -4.48
N THR A 16 -6.47 1.78 -5.24
CA THR A 16 -5.46 1.66 -6.29
C THR A 16 -4.25 2.50 -5.91
N LEU A 17 -3.08 1.88 -5.92
CA LEU A 17 -1.79 2.55 -5.90
C LEU A 17 -1.20 2.51 -7.31
N THR A 18 -0.92 3.67 -7.87
CA THR A 18 -0.20 3.81 -9.13
C THR A 18 1.26 4.11 -8.85
N PHE A 19 2.16 3.42 -9.54
CA PHE A 19 3.59 3.65 -9.42
C PHE A 19 4.26 3.50 -10.78
N ASP A 20 5.45 4.08 -10.90
CA ASP A 20 6.28 4.00 -12.09
C ASP A 20 7.32 2.88 -11.95
N GLY A 21 7.53 2.16 -13.06
CA GLY A 21 8.40 0.99 -13.10
C GLY A 21 7.65 -0.33 -13.29
N LEU A 22 8.42 -1.40 -13.51
CA LEU A 22 7.89 -2.74 -13.77
C LEU A 22 7.50 -3.46 -12.46
N HIS A 23 8.23 -3.19 -11.39
CA HIS A 23 8.03 -3.80 -10.07
C HIS A 23 8.29 -2.76 -8.97
N ILE A 24 7.64 -2.96 -7.83
CA ILE A 24 7.85 -2.20 -6.61
C ILE A 24 8.22 -3.18 -5.50
N SER A 25 9.14 -2.80 -4.63
CA SER A 25 9.48 -3.63 -3.47
C SER A 25 8.33 -3.64 -2.48
N VAL A 26 8.20 -4.71 -1.70
CA VAL A 26 7.17 -4.77 -0.64
C VAL A 26 7.36 -3.67 0.39
N ALA A 27 8.61 -3.30 0.70
CA ALA A 27 8.93 -2.23 1.65
C ALA A 27 8.47 -0.86 1.14
N ASP A 28 8.74 -0.54 -0.14
CA ASP A 28 8.28 0.70 -0.75
C ASP A 28 6.76 0.72 -0.88
N LEU A 29 6.14 -0.40 -1.29
CA LEU A 29 4.69 -0.51 -1.36
C LEU A 29 4.02 -0.24 -0.01
N LYS A 30 4.57 -0.80 1.09
CA LYS A 30 4.08 -0.53 2.44
C LYS A 30 4.21 0.96 2.79
N ARG A 31 5.36 1.59 2.49
CA ARG A 31 5.58 3.01 2.74
C ARG A 31 4.57 3.88 2.00
N GLU A 32 4.39 3.64 0.71
CA GLU A 32 3.46 4.38 -0.14
C GLU A 32 2.01 4.26 0.35
N ILE A 33 1.59 3.06 0.75
CA ILE A 33 0.26 2.84 1.33
C ILE A 33 0.12 3.59 2.66
N CYS A 34 1.11 3.50 3.55
CA CYS A 34 1.08 4.20 4.85
C CYS A 34 1.02 5.73 4.66
N GLU A 35 1.80 6.28 3.74
CA GLU A 35 1.80 7.71 3.42
C GLU A 35 0.45 8.15 2.85
N LYS A 36 -0.09 7.42 1.88
CA LYS A 36 -1.39 7.71 1.24
C LYS A 36 -2.56 7.66 2.23
N GLU A 37 -2.48 6.77 3.21
CA GLU A 37 -3.54 6.52 4.19
C GLU A 37 -3.32 7.29 5.51
N ASN A 38 -2.26 8.11 5.60
CA ASN A 38 -1.84 8.81 6.82
C ASN A 38 -1.67 7.87 8.04
N ILE A 39 -1.19 6.65 7.79
CA ILE A 39 -0.89 5.67 8.83
C ILE A 39 0.55 5.90 9.30
N LYS A 40 0.73 6.07 10.60
CA LYS A 40 2.06 6.12 11.20
C LYS A 40 2.69 4.73 11.15
N ALA A 41 3.59 4.52 10.20
CA ALA A 41 4.32 3.26 10.03
C ALA A 41 5.12 2.86 11.29
N GLU A 42 5.48 3.81 12.14
CA GLU A 42 6.17 3.58 13.42
C GLU A 42 5.27 2.91 14.48
N SER A 43 3.95 3.06 14.34
CA SER A 43 2.96 2.60 15.32
C SER A 43 2.24 1.31 14.88
N PHE A 44 2.36 0.92 13.60
CA PHE A 44 1.63 -0.19 13.02
C PHE A 44 2.48 -0.92 11.97
N ASP A 45 2.50 -2.25 12.04
CA ASP A 45 3.09 -3.07 10.98
C ASP A 45 2.04 -3.42 9.93
N LEU A 46 2.27 -3.01 8.68
CA LEU A 46 1.42 -3.39 7.55
C LEU A 46 1.85 -4.77 7.05
N VAL A 47 1.06 -5.80 7.29
CA VAL A 47 1.33 -7.18 6.82
C VAL A 47 0.64 -7.43 5.48
N MET A 48 1.38 -7.97 4.51
CA MET A 48 0.82 -8.44 3.24
C MET A 48 0.70 -9.96 3.30
N ASN A 49 -0.48 -10.50 2.98
CA ASN A 49 -0.83 -11.91 3.09
C ASN A 49 -1.64 -12.34 1.87
#